data_AF-A0A842IQQ5-F1
#
_entry.id   AF-A0A842IQQ5-F1
#
_cell.length_a   1.000
_cell.length_b   1.000
_cell.length_c   1.000
_cell.angle_alpha   90.00
_cell.angle_beta   90.00
_cell.angle_gamma   90.00
#
_symmetry.space_group_name_H-M   'P 1'
#
loop_
_entity.id
_entity.type
_entity.pdbx_description
1 polymer ?
#
loop_
_entity_poly.entity_id
_entity_poly.type
_entity_poly.pdbx_seq_one_letter_code
_entity_poly.pdbx_strand_id
1 'polypeptide(L)'
;MKNLGPLIVGIILGALAMYFLGSQYMEVDPMQMAPTAPKGLIKPSEAKALDQAYNIKHKIINDSLFKKSTDGGDNRSSWWSIEDIQNYINYAENQAGELGYTMDGLRVYLGAYPDSNGETGLTTMFIVPTGTKNTSKGSVFTFQGGSSDIKGGDGLNNGGHGSPPGNNYPQ
;
A
#
# COMPACT_ATOMS: atom_id res chain seq x y z
N MET A 1 25.89 -16.03 -59.07
CA MET A 1 25.34 -15.55 -57.79
C MET A 1 26.48 -14.91 -56.99
N LYS A 2 26.73 -13.59 -57.12
CA LYS A 2 27.96 -12.93 -56.61
C LYS A 2 27.79 -12.20 -55.26
N ASN A 3 26.60 -12.25 -54.64
CA ASN A 3 26.27 -11.48 -53.44
C ASN A 3 25.88 -12.35 -52.23
N LEU A 4 26.15 -13.66 -52.24
CA LEU A 4 25.84 -14.53 -51.08
C LEU A 4 26.83 -14.35 -49.92
N GLY A 5 28.09 -14.00 -50.19
CA GLY A 5 29.11 -13.83 -49.14
C GLY A 5 28.73 -12.78 -48.08
N PRO A 6 28.35 -11.55 -48.46
CA PRO A 6 27.94 -10.52 -47.51
C PRO A 6 26.69 -10.89 -46.71
N LEU A 7 25.75 -11.63 -47.33
CA LEU A 7 24.52 -12.09 -46.68
C LEU A 7 24.82 -13.10 -45.57
N ILE A 8 25.69 -14.07 -45.84
CA ILE A 8 26.09 -15.10 -44.86
C ILE A 8 26.84 -14.45 -43.68
N VAL A 9 27.73 -13.50 -43.96
CA VAL A 9 28.44 -12.74 -42.92
C VAL A 9 27.48 -11.93 -42.06
N GLY A 10 26.48 -11.27 -42.66
CA GLY A 10 25.44 -10.53 -41.94
C GLY A 10 24.60 -11.41 -41.02
N ILE A 11 24.24 -12.62 -41.46
CA ILE A 11 23.48 -13.59 -40.66
C ILE A 11 24.31 -14.08 -39.46
N ILE A 12 25.61 -14.39 -39.68
CA ILE A 12 26.50 -14.83 -38.61
C ILE A 12 26.71 -13.73 -37.57
N LEU A 13 26.93 -12.49 -38.01
CA LEU A 13 27.08 -11.34 -37.10
C LEU A 13 25.79 -11.04 -36.32
N GLY A 14 24.62 -11.15 -36.96
CA GLY A 14 23.32 -11.00 -36.30
C GLY A 14 23.07 -12.10 -35.25
N ALA A 15 23.41 -13.35 -35.55
CA ALA A 15 23.31 -14.46 -34.62
C ALA A 15 24.28 -14.31 -33.44
N LEU A 16 25.51 -13.87 -33.67
CA LEU A 16 26.48 -13.57 -32.62
C LEU A 16 26.02 -12.40 -31.74
N ALA A 17 25.48 -11.34 -32.32
CA ALA A 17 24.93 -10.21 -31.56
C ALA A 17 23.72 -10.65 -30.72
N MET A 18 22.81 -11.46 -31.25
CA MET A 18 21.70 -12.04 -30.48
C MET A 18 22.18 -13.00 -29.38
N TYR A 19 23.23 -13.77 -29.62
CA TYR A 19 23.82 -14.63 -28.60
C TYR A 19 24.50 -13.83 -27.49
N PHE A 20 25.28 -12.79 -27.83
CA PHE A 20 25.93 -11.93 -26.83
C PHE A 20 24.94 -11.02 -26.08
N LEU A 21 23.94 -10.47 -26.75
CA LEU A 21 22.90 -9.67 -26.10
C LEU A 21 21.96 -10.59 -25.29
N GLY A 22 21.50 -11.70 -25.87
CA GLY A 22 20.61 -12.66 -25.20
C GLY A 22 21.25 -13.39 -24.03
N SER A 23 22.55 -13.66 -24.05
CA SER A 23 23.29 -14.22 -22.91
C SER A 23 23.52 -13.23 -21.78
N GLN A 24 23.41 -11.91 -22.03
CA GLN A 24 23.27 -10.93 -20.96
C GLN A 24 21.85 -10.91 -20.34
N TYR A 25 20.88 -11.60 -20.94
CA TYR A 25 19.48 -11.62 -20.51
C TYR A 25 18.99 -12.97 -19.98
N MET A 26 19.83 -14.00 -19.83
CA MET A 26 19.44 -15.20 -19.10
C MET A 26 20.58 -15.74 -18.24
N GLU A 27 20.60 -15.32 -16.98
CA GLU A 27 20.38 -16.18 -15.81
C GLU A 27 20.21 -15.23 -14.60
N VAL A 28 18.97 -14.83 -14.33
CA VAL A 28 18.66 -14.33 -12.98
C VAL A 28 18.68 -15.57 -12.10
N ASP A 29 19.82 -15.79 -11.46
CA ASP A 29 19.99 -16.79 -10.42
C ASP A 29 18.79 -16.71 -9.45
N PRO A 30 17.98 -17.77 -9.33
CA PRO A 30 16.89 -17.83 -8.37
C PRO A 30 17.40 -18.15 -6.96
N MET A 31 18.62 -17.76 -6.60
CA MET A 31 18.92 -17.29 -5.25
C MET A 31 18.13 -16.00 -4.97
N GLN A 32 16.81 -16.14 -5.01
CA GLN A 32 15.82 -15.22 -4.51
C GLN A 32 16.22 -14.93 -3.06
N MET A 33 16.91 -13.81 -2.84
CA MET A 33 17.18 -13.31 -1.50
C MET A 33 15.84 -13.34 -0.77
N ALA A 34 15.77 -14.13 0.30
CA ALA A 34 14.58 -14.18 1.12
C ALA A 34 14.14 -12.74 1.43
N PRO A 35 12.85 -12.41 1.29
CA PRO A 35 12.39 -11.05 1.49
C PRO A 35 12.86 -10.57 2.86
N THR A 36 13.45 -9.37 2.90
CA THR A 36 13.91 -8.79 4.16
C THR A 36 12.69 -8.55 5.04
N ALA A 37 12.68 -9.17 6.22
CA ALA A 37 11.59 -9.01 7.17
C ALA A 37 11.45 -7.53 7.56
N PRO A 38 10.25 -6.93 7.49
CA PRO A 38 10.06 -5.55 7.90
C PRO A 38 10.28 -5.38 9.41
N LYS A 39 10.65 -4.17 9.80
CA LYS A 39 10.73 -3.79 11.21
C LYS A 39 9.31 -3.71 11.78
N GLY A 40 9.14 -4.17 13.03
CA GLY A 40 7.85 -4.08 13.73
C GLY A 40 6.89 -5.24 13.49
N LEU A 41 7.34 -6.36 12.89
CA LEU A 41 6.56 -7.60 12.87
C LEU A 41 6.24 -8.04 14.31
N ILE A 42 4.95 -8.23 14.59
CA ILE A 42 4.45 -8.78 15.86
C ILE A 42 4.08 -10.25 15.70
N LYS A 43 4.14 -10.99 16.81
CA LYS A 43 3.69 -12.39 16.83
C LYS A 43 2.15 -12.46 16.87
N PRO A 44 1.53 -13.56 16.41
CA PRO A 44 0.08 -13.75 16.51
C PRO A 44 -0.47 -13.58 17.94
N SER A 45 0.28 -14.00 18.97
CA SER A 45 -0.10 -13.81 20.37
C SER A 45 -0.16 -12.34 20.79
N GLU A 46 0.74 -11.51 20.26
CA GLU A 46 0.77 -10.07 20.52
C GLU A 46 -0.36 -9.37 19.77
N ALA A 47 -0.62 -9.73 18.51
CA ALA A 47 -1.78 -9.26 17.77
C ALA A 47 -3.10 -9.57 18.51
N LYS A 48 -3.23 -10.80 19.03
CA LYS A 48 -4.38 -11.22 19.84
C LYS A 48 -4.52 -10.39 21.12
N ALA A 49 -3.43 -10.11 21.83
CA ALA A 49 -3.47 -9.28 23.03
C ALA A 49 -3.91 -7.83 22.73
N LEU A 50 -3.46 -7.26 21.62
CA LEU A 50 -3.87 -5.93 21.17
C LEU A 50 -5.36 -5.86 20.81
N ASP A 51 -5.88 -6.86 20.05
CA ASP A 51 -7.32 -6.95 19.75
C ASP A 51 -8.17 -7.11 21.02
N GLN A 52 -7.73 -7.97 21.95
CA GLN A 52 -8.42 -8.15 23.22
C GLN A 52 -8.46 -6.88 24.07
N ALA A 53 -7.36 -6.12 24.10
CA ALA A 53 -7.32 -4.83 24.80
C ALA A 53 -8.27 -3.80 24.18
N TYR A 54 -8.54 -3.89 22.87
CA TYR A 54 -9.48 -3.01 22.19
C TYR A 54 -10.96 -3.26 22.56
N ASN A 55 -11.29 -4.44 23.09
CA ASN A 55 -12.68 -4.80 23.43
C ASN A 55 -13.39 -3.79 24.34
N ILE A 56 -12.68 -3.17 25.29
CA ILE A 56 -13.30 -2.18 26.19
C ILE A 56 -13.72 -0.93 25.40
N LYS A 57 -12.88 -0.45 24.48
CA LYS A 57 -13.19 0.71 23.64
C LYS A 57 -14.38 0.40 22.73
N HIS A 58 -14.32 -0.75 22.05
CA HIS A 58 -15.39 -1.21 21.17
C HIS A 58 -16.71 -1.38 21.92
N LYS A 59 -16.68 -1.91 23.15
CA LYS A 59 -17.87 -2.01 24.01
C LYS A 59 -18.45 -0.64 24.36
N ILE A 60 -17.63 0.31 24.80
CA ILE A 60 -18.11 1.66 25.19
C ILE A 60 -18.74 2.38 24.00
N ILE A 61 -18.13 2.29 22.82
CA ILE A 61 -18.67 2.89 21.58
C ILE A 61 -20.04 2.28 21.27
N ASN A 62 -20.14 0.95 21.29
CA ASN A 62 -21.39 0.26 21.01
C ASN A 62 -22.47 0.55 22.04
N ASP A 63 -22.12 0.47 23.32
CA ASP A 63 -22.99 0.81 24.43
C ASP A 63 -23.43 2.28 24.37
N SER A 64 -22.74 3.19 23.67
CA SER A 64 -23.14 4.60 23.58
C SER A 64 -23.90 4.94 22.30
N LEU A 65 -23.38 4.51 21.16
CA LEU A 65 -23.79 4.99 19.83
C LEU A 65 -24.57 3.96 19.01
N PHE A 66 -24.48 2.69 19.37
CA PHE A 66 -25.07 1.58 18.60
C PHE A 66 -26.05 0.72 19.42
N LYS A 67 -26.56 1.21 20.56
CA LYS A 67 -27.52 0.49 21.43
C LYS A 67 -28.74 -0.09 20.70
N LYS A 68 -29.16 0.57 19.62
CA LYS A 68 -30.34 0.20 18.82
C LYS A 68 -29.97 -0.47 17.49
N SER A 69 -28.69 -0.65 17.20
CA SER A 69 -28.22 -1.29 15.97
C SER A 69 -28.64 -2.76 15.98
N THR A 70 -29.33 -3.19 14.93
CA THR A 70 -29.70 -4.59 14.70
C THR A 70 -28.58 -5.39 14.05
N ASP A 71 -27.52 -4.72 13.60
CA ASP A 71 -26.59 -5.25 12.59
C ASP A 71 -25.19 -5.54 13.16
N GLY A 72 -25.08 -5.66 14.49
CA GLY A 72 -23.86 -6.13 15.16
C GLY A 72 -22.93 -5.04 15.68
N GLY A 73 -23.33 -3.77 15.62
CA GLY A 73 -22.58 -2.65 16.21
C GLY A 73 -21.47 -2.09 15.33
N ASP A 74 -20.58 -1.30 15.94
CA ASP A 74 -19.47 -0.64 15.24
C ASP A 74 -18.45 -1.62 14.65
N ASN A 75 -17.73 -1.20 13.62
CA ASN A 75 -16.62 -1.95 13.04
C ASN A 75 -15.40 -1.97 13.97
N ARG A 76 -14.57 -3.00 13.82
CA ARG A 76 -13.26 -3.11 14.52
C ARG A 76 -12.09 -3.43 13.60
N SER A 77 -12.33 -3.60 12.31
CA SER A 77 -11.30 -3.85 11.31
C SER A 77 -11.71 -3.28 9.95
N SER A 78 -10.74 -3.14 9.06
CA SER A 78 -10.94 -2.80 7.66
C SER A 78 -10.06 -3.72 6.83
N TRP A 79 -10.59 -4.23 5.72
CA TRP A 79 -9.90 -5.19 4.87
C TRP A 79 -9.76 -4.64 3.46
N TRP A 80 -8.57 -4.66 2.88
CA TRP A 80 -8.36 -4.33 1.48
C TRP A 80 -7.85 -5.56 0.73
N SER A 81 -8.19 -5.64 -0.55
CA SER A 81 -7.54 -6.61 -1.42
C SER A 81 -6.06 -6.22 -1.59
N ILE A 82 -5.19 -7.21 -1.78
CA ILE A 82 -3.77 -6.95 -2.07
C ILE A 82 -3.63 -6.18 -3.39
N GLU A 83 -4.49 -6.48 -4.36
CA GLU A 83 -4.57 -5.79 -5.66
C GLU A 83 -4.85 -4.29 -5.48
N ASP A 84 -5.85 -3.92 -4.68
CA ASP A 84 -6.17 -2.51 -4.44
C ASP A 84 -5.04 -1.78 -3.71
N ILE A 85 -4.38 -2.43 -2.75
CA ILE A 85 -3.22 -1.84 -2.07
C ILE A 85 -2.07 -1.59 -3.04
N GLN A 86 -1.76 -2.56 -3.90
CA GLN A 86 -0.69 -2.41 -4.90
C GLN A 86 -1.03 -1.34 -5.93
N ASN A 87 -2.26 -1.34 -6.45
CA ASN A 87 -2.74 -0.34 -7.39
C ASN A 87 -2.72 1.06 -6.77
N TYR A 88 -3.13 1.18 -5.51
CA TYR A 88 -3.12 2.45 -4.80
C TYR A 88 -1.70 2.98 -4.55
N ILE A 89 -0.74 2.12 -4.22
CA ILE A 89 0.67 2.56 -4.09
C ILE A 89 1.15 3.17 -5.41
N ASN A 90 0.95 2.48 -6.53
CA ASN A 90 1.36 2.98 -7.84
C ASN A 90 0.65 4.30 -8.22
N TYR A 91 -0.66 4.38 -7.94
CA TYR A 91 -1.46 5.58 -8.15
C TYR A 91 -0.95 6.75 -7.32
N ALA A 92 -0.74 6.54 -6.02
CA ALA A 92 -0.34 7.56 -5.08
C ALA A 92 1.10 8.04 -5.32
N GLU A 93 2.01 7.17 -5.74
CA GLU A 93 3.37 7.56 -6.15
C GLU A 93 3.36 8.49 -7.37
N ASN A 94 2.53 8.18 -8.37
CA ASN A 94 2.37 9.03 -9.55
C ASN A 94 1.81 10.40 -9.15
N GLN A 95 0.69 10.42 -8.43
CA GLN A 95 0.06 11.65 -7.95
C GLN A 95 1.00 12.47 -7.06
N ALA A 96 1.77 11.83 -6.17
CA ALA A 96 2.78 12.51 -5.36
C ALA A 96 3.79 13.27 -6.23
N GLY A 97 4.26 12.65 -7.31
CA GLY A 97 5.15 13.28 -8.29
C GLY A 97 4.53 14.52 -8.92
N GLU A 98 3.27 14.44 -9.36
CA GLU A 98 2.53 15.59 -9.92
C GLU A 98 2.37 16.73 -8.91
N LEU A 99 2.18 16.39 -7.63
CA LEU A 99 2.08 17.35 -6.53
C LEU A 99 3.43 17.91 -6.06
N GLY A 100 4.54 17.47 -6.65
CA GLY A 100 5.89 17.92 -6.30
C GLY A 100 6.41 17.33 -5.00
N TYR A 101 6.06 16.09 -4.70
CA TYR A 101 6.58 15.30 -3.58
C TYR A 101 7.33 14.07 -4.07
N THR A 102 8.13 13.50 -3.18
CA THR A 102 8.62 12.12 -3.29
C THR A 102 7.92 11.33 -2.20
N MET A 103 7.06 10.38 -2.59
CA MET A 103 6.37 9.49 -1.66
C MET A 103 7.37 8.53 -1.02
N ASP A 104 7.23 8.31 0.28
CA ASP A 104 8.14 7.47 1.07
C ASP A 104 7.41 6.56 2.07
N GLY A 105 6.08 6.60 2.10
CA GLY A 105 5.30 5.78 3.01
C GLY A 105 3.80 5.96 2.89
N LEU A 106 3.11 5.29 3.80
CA LEU A 106 1.66 5.32 3.95
C LEU A 106 1.33 5.60 5.42
N ARG A 107 0.23 6.31 5.64
CA ARG A 107 -0.37 6.47 6.97
C ARG A 107 -1.80 5.97 6.96
N VAL A 108 -2.18 5.24 8.00
CA VAL A 108 -3.54 4.78 8.22
C VAL A 108 -4.21 5.67 9.27
N TYR A 109 -5.39 6.18 8.95
CA TYR A 109 -6.22 6.97 9.85
C TYR A 109 -7.46 6.17 10.27
N LEU A 110 -7.88 6.36 11.51
CA LEU A 110 -9.24 6.03 11.95
C LEU A 110 -10.18 7.13 11.46
N GLY A 111 -11.30 6.73 10.86
CA GLY A 111 -12.39 7.59 10.45
C GLY A 111 -13.74 6.99 10.83
N ALA A 112 -14.82 7.69 10.50
CA ALA A 112 -16.17 7.17 10.58
C ALA A 112 -16.96 7.68 9.38
N TYR A 113 -17.87 6.85 8.87
CA TYR A 113 -18.84 7.34 7.91
C TYR A 113 -19.78 8.34 8.59
N PRO A 114 -20.31 9.34 7.86
CA PRO A 114 -21.34 10.21 8.41
C PRO A 114 -22.61 9.43 8.75
N ASP A 115 -23.36 9.93 9.74
CA ASP A 115 -24.70 9.41 10.04
C ASP A 115 -25.61 9.57 8.82
N SER A 116 -26.42 8.54 8.56
CA SER A 116 -27.32 8.50 7.40
C SER A 116 -28.65 7.89 7.81
N ASN A 117 -29.77 8.49 7.39
CA ASN A 117 -31.13 8.01 7.68
C ASN A 117 -31.42 7.73 9.17
N GLY A 118 -30.75 8.44 10.08
CA GLY A 118 -30.90 8.25 11.53
C GLY A 118 -30.11 7.07 12.10
N GLU A 119 -29.25 6.44 11.30
CA GLU A 119 -28.31 5.41 11.72
C GLU A 119 -26.92 6.01 11.89
N THR A 120 -26.28 5.63 13.00
CA THR A 120 -24.90 6.02 13.32
C THR A 120 -23.95 5.44 12.27
N GLY A 121 -23.11 6.28 11.68
CA GLY A 121 -22.11 5.80 10.72
C GLY A 121 -21.03 4.93 11.37
N LEU A 122 -20.67 3.83 10.71
CA LEU A 122 -19.66 2.90 11.22
C LEU A 122 -18.25 3.50 11.14
N THR A 123 -17.40 3.11 12.09
CA THR A 123 -15.96 3.33 12.04
C THR A 123 -15.38 2.71 10.76
N THR A 124 -14.44 3.42 10.16
CA THR A 124 -13.64 2.97 9.01
C THR A 124 -12.18 3.31 9.23
N MET A 125 -11.32 2.79 8.37
CA MET A 125 -9.94 3.22 8.24
C MET A 125 -9.68 3.63 6.80
N PHE A 126 -8.79 4.59 6.59
CA PHE A 126 -8.35 4.96 5.25
C PHE A 126 -6.84 5.22 5.23
N ILE A 127 -6.24 4.97 4.08
CA ILE A 127 -4.80 5.06 3.85
C ILE A 127 -4.50 6.34 3.08
N VAL A 128 -3.50 7.12 3.48
CA VAL A 128 -3.03 8.30 2.75
C VAL A 128 -1.54 8.19 2.46
N PRO A 129 -1.03 8.77 1.36
CA PRO A 129 0.40 8.76 1.07
C PRO A 129 1.14 9.78 1.93
N THR A 130 2.34 9.39 2.36
CA THR A 130 3.29 10.29 3.02
C THR A 130 4.50 10.50 2.14
N GLY A 131 5.13 11.66 2.28
CA GLY A 131 6.31 12.00 1.50
C GLY A 131 6.99 13.27 1.96
N THR A 132 8.07 13.58 1.25
CA THR A 132 8.83 14.81 1.43
C THR A 132 8.63 15.71 0.21
N LYS A 133 8.53 17.03 0.45
CA LYS A 133 8.33 17.99 -0.63
C LYS A 133 9.62 18.16 -1.43
N ASN A 134 9.53 18.10 -2.75
CA ASN A 134 10.66 18.32 -3.64
C ASN A 134 11.03 19.81 -3.57
N THR A 135 12.23 20.11 -3.07
CA THR A 135 12.75 21.48 -3.00
C THR A 135 13.79 21.68 -4.10
N SER A 136 13.82 22.86 -4.72
CA SER A 136 14.84 23.13 -5.73
C SER A 136 16.23 23.19 -5.09
N LYS A 137 17.24 22.65 -5.76
CA LYS A 137 18.64 22.54 -5.30
C LYS A 137 19.34 23.89 -4.99
N GLY A 138 18.64 25.03 -5.08
CA GLY A 138 19.15 26.37 -4.79
C GLY A 138 18.75 26.95 -3.42
N SER A 139 17.93 26.26 -2.63
CA SER A 139 17.55 26.72 -1.30
C SER A 139 18.58 26.29 -0.26
N VAL A 140 19.51 27.19 0.09
CA VAL A 140 20.61 26.98 1.06
C VAL A 140 20.11 26.76 2.50
N PHE A 141 18.82 26.89 2.76
CA PHE A 141 18.20 26.57 4.04
C PHE A 141 16.84 25.90 3.82
N THR A 142 16.84 24.59 3.62
CA THR A 142 15.61 23.83 3.81
C THR A 142 15.89 22.73 4.80
N PHE A 143 15.46 22.96 6.05
CA PHE A 143 15.17 21.86 6.95
C PHE A 143 14.24 20.91 6.18
N GLN A 144 14.75 19.76 5.74
CA GLN A 144 13.91 18.66 5.32
C GLN A 144 13.16 18.23 6.58
N GLY A 145 11.98 18.81 6.78
CA GLY A 145 10.99 18.25 7.70
C GLY A 145 10.79 16.79 7.32
N GLY A 146 10.69 15.92 8.32
CA GLY A 146 10.48 14.49 8.09
C GLY A 146 9.23 14.21 7.25
N SER A 147 9.10 12.96 6.80
CA SER A 147 7.94 12.49 6.05
C SER A 147 6.62 12.93 6.69
N SER A 148 5.73 13.49 5.86
CA SER A 148 4.42 14.00 6.27
C SER A 148 3.37 13.64 5.24
N ASP A 149 2.09 13.77 5.59
CA ASP A 149 1.01 13.50 4.64
C ASP A 149 1.13 14.44 3.44
N ILE A 150 0.99 13.86 2.25
CA ILE A 150 1.04 14.62 1.00
C ILE A 150 -0.25 15.42 0.88
N LYS A 151 -0.16 16.74 1.02
CA LYS A 151 -1.31 17.63 0.86
C LYS A 151 -1.86 17.54 -0.56
N GLY A 152 -3.14 17.19 -0.68
CA GLY A 152 -3.83 17.01 -1.96
C GLY A 152 -3.66 15.62 -2.58
N GLY A 153 -2.92 14.71 -1.91
CA GLY A 153 -2.93 13.30 -2.29
C GLY A 153 -4.25 12.65 -1.88
N ASP A 154 -4.80 11.84 -2.77
CA ASP A 154 -6.03 11.11 -2.50
C ASP A 154 -5.80 10.01 -1.47
N GLY A 155 -6.87 9.66 -0.74
CA GLY A 155 -6.87 8.55 0.20
C GLY A 155 -7.59 7.32 -0.35
N LEU A 156 -7.12 6.12 0.02
CA LEU A 156 -7.83 4.88 -0.21
C LEU A 156 -8.70 4.54 1.01
N ASN A 157 -10.02 4.66 0.83
CA ASN A 157 -11.05 4.14 1.73
C ASN A 157 -11.84 3.04 0.99
N ASN A 158 -12.79 2.38 1.65
CA ASN A 158 -13.60 1.28 1.13
C ASN A 158 -12.81 -0.03 0.99
N GLY A 159 -12.10 -0.39 2.05
CA GLY A 159 -11.86 -1.81 2.27
C GLY A 159 -13.19 -2.55 2.27
N GLY A 160 -13.30 -3.68 1.56
CA GLY A 160 -14.53 -4.46 1.52
C GLY A 160 -14.99 -4.86 2.92
N HIS A 161 -16.26 -5.25 3.07
CA HIS A 161 -16.71 -5.94 4.28
C HIS A 161 -15.96 -7.28 4.34
N GLY A 162 -14.80 -7.29 5.00
CA GLY A 162 -14.10 -8.52 5.32
C GLY A 162 -15.08 -9.48 5.98
N SER A 163 -14.98 -10.76 5.67
CA SER A 163 -15.87 -11.76 6.25
C SER A 163 -15.30 -12.30 7.56
N PRO A 164 -15.91 -12.03 8.74
CA PRO A 164 -17.03 -11.12 9.01
C PRO A 164 -16.61 -9.77 9.64
N PRO A 165 -17.35 -8.67 9.36
CA PRO A 165 -16.92 -7.28 9.60
C PRO A 165 -16.90 -6.85 11.08
N GLY A 166 -17.51 -7.65 11.97
CA GLY A 166 -17.60 -7.38 13.40
C GLY A 166 -16.83 -8.34 14.31
N ASN A 167 -16.17 -9.37 13.75
CA ASN A 167 -15.47 -10.34 14.60
C ASN A 167 -14.11 -9.84 15.05
N ASN A 168 -13.73 -10.29 16.24
CA ASN A 168 -12.38 -10.18 16.76
C ASN A 168 -11.36 -10.83 15.78
N TYR A 169 -10.10 -10.44 15.93
CA TYR A 169 -9.00 -11.15 15.26
C TYR A 169 -9.13 -12.67 15.48
N PRO A 170 -8.89 -13.52 14.45
CA PRO A 170 -9.12 -14.96 14.53
C PRO A 170 -8.56 -15.58 15.81
N GLN A 171 -9.40 -16.36 16.48
CA GLN A 171 -9.12 -16.97 17.79
C GLN A 171 -8.13 -18.11 17.71
#